data_AF-G9KC12-F1
#
_entry.id   AF-G9KC12-F1
#
_cell.length_a   1.000
_cell.length_b   1.000
_cell.length_c   1.000
_cell.angle_alpha   90.00
_cell.angle_beta   90.00
_cell.angle_gamma   90.00
#
_symmetry.space_group_name_H-M   'P 1'
#
loop_
_entity.id
_entity.type
_entity.pdbx_description
1 polymer ?
#
loop_
_entity_poly.entity_id
_entity_poly.type
_entity_poly.pdbx_seq_one_letter_code
_entity_poly.pdbx_strand_id
1 'polypeptide(L)'
;RWLQPDSYADPQKTSLILNKDDIRCGWPTTITVQTKDQYGDVVHVPNMKVEVKAVPVSQKKTSLQQEQVKKPQRIPGSPAVATVPSNTDMTFGGLASPKLDVSYEPMIVKEARYIAITMMKVYENYSFEELRFASPTPKRPSENMLIRVNNDGTYCANWTPGAIGLYTIHVTIDGIEIDAGLEVKVKDPPKGMIPPGTQLVKPKTEPQPNKVRKFVAKDSAGLRIRSHPSLQSEQIGIVKVNGTIT
;
A
#
# COMPACT_ATOMS: atom_id res chain seq x y z
N ARG A 1 2.53 -15.64 -58.55
CA ARG A 1 2.36 -14.33 -57.89
C ARG A 1 2.09 -14.63 -56.41
N TRP A 2 3.12 -14.58 -55.57
CA TRP A 2 2.94 -14.75 -54.12
C TRP A 2 2.26 -13.47 -53.63
N LEU A 3 0.96 -13.55 -53.34
CA LEU A 3 0.23 -12.41 -52.78
C LEU A 3 0.72 -12.22 -51.36
N GLN A 4 1.26 -11.03 -51.07
CA GLN A 4 1.53 -10.61 -49.71
C GLN A 4 0.24 -10.77 -48.91
N PRO A 5 0.28 -11.39 -47.71
CA PRO A 5 -0.91 -11.53 -46.89
C PRO A 5 -1.50 -10.15 -46.61
N ASP A 6 -2.83 -10.07 -46.53
CA ASP A 6 -3.51 -8.86 -46.12
C ASP A 6 -3.00 -8.42 -44.74
N SER A 7 -2.86 -7.10 -44.56
CA SER A 7 -2.45 -6.51 -43.30
C SER A 7 -3.48 -6.82 -42.21
N TYR A 8 -3.01 -7.16 -41.01
CA TYR A 8 -3.85 -7.44 -39.84
C TYR A 8 -3.32 -6.65 -38.64
N ALA A 9 -4.24 -6.19 -37.79
CA ALA A 9 -3.85 -5.52 -36.56
C ALA A 9 -3.05 -6.47 -35.65
N ASP A 10 -1.86 -6.03 -35.24
CA ASP A 10 -0.99 -6.76 -34.34
C ASP A 10 -0.98 -6.04 -32.97
N PRO A 11 -1.64 -6.63 -31.95
CA PRO A 11 -1.66 -6.06 -30.61
C PRO A 11 -0.26 -5.85 -30.01
N GLN A 12 0.73 -6.67 -30.36
CA GLN A 12 2.10 -6.55 -29.84
C GLN A 12 2.87 -5.39 -30.47
N LYS A 13 2.46 -4.92 -31.65
CA LYS A 13 3.04 -3.75 -32.34
C LYS A 13 2.36 -2.44 -31.96
N THR A 14 1.18 -2.51 -31.34
CA THR A 14 0.43 -1.33 -30.89
C THR A 14 1.28 -0.49 -29.93
N SER A 15 1.29 0.84 -30.14
CA SER A 15 2.12 1.76 -29.36
C SER A 15 1.30 2.70 -28.48
N LEU A 16 1.86 3.04 -27.33
CA LEU A 16 1.33 4.04 -26.40
C LEU A 16 2.09 5.35 -26.51
N ILE A 17 1.38 6.46 -26.66
CA ILE A 17 1.93 7.82 -26.75
C ILE A 17 1.33 8.66 -25.63
N LEU A 18 2.18 9.28 -24.82
CA LEU A 18 1.80 10.12 -23.70
C LEU A 18 3.01 10.94 -23.22
N ASN A 19 2.75 12.06 -22.55
CA ASN A 19 3.79 12.80 -21.87
C ASN A 19 3.98 12.26 -20.44
N LYS A 20 5.01 11.44 -20.24
CA LYS A 20 5.31 10.81 -18.93
C LYS A 20 5.62 11.84 -17.83
N ASP A 21 6.13 13.01 -18.20
CA ASP A 21 6.59 13.99 -17.22
C ASP A 21 5.50 14.87 -16.62
N ASP A 22 4.32 14.88 -17.24
CA ASP A 22 3.20 15.77 -16.93
C ASP A 22 2.06 15.09 -16.17
N ILE A 23 2.19 13.81 -15.83
CA ILE A 23 1.15 13.08 -15.11
C ILE A 23 1.14 13.49 -13.63
N ARG A 24 -0.01 13.95 -13.14
CA ARG A 24 -0.19 14.48 -11.78
C ARG A 24 -1.44 13.89 -11.14
N CYS A 25 -1.37 13.64 -9.84
CA CYS A 25 -2.52 13.17 -9.08
C CYS A 25 -3.66 14.19 -9.13
N GLY A 26 -4.87 13.75 -9.49
CA GLY A 26 -6.06 14.58 -9.58
C GLY A 26 -6.18 15.43 -10.85
N TRP A 27 -5.23 15.33 -11.79
CA TRP A 27 -5.26 16.09 -13.03
C TRP A 27 -5.59 15.19 -14.21
N PRO A 28 -6.54 15.56 -15.08
CA PRO A 28 -6.87 14.77 -16.26
C PRO A 28 -5.69 14.76 -17.23
N THR A 29 -5.38 13.60 -17.77
CA THR A 29 -4.39 13.38 -18.81
C THR A 29 -4.94 12.41 -19.86
N THR A 30 -4.37 12.45 -21.06
CA THR A 30 -4.78 11.61 -22.19
C THR A 30 -3.61 10.76 -22.63
N ILE A 31 -3.85 9.46 -22.75
CA ILE A 31 -2.92 8.49 -23.32
C ILE A 31 -3.47 8.08 -24.68
N THR A 32 -2.66 8.20 -25.73
CA THR A 32 -3.04 7.80 -27.08
C THR A 32 -2.54 6.39 -27.34
N VAL A 33 -3.48 5.48 -27.63
CA VAL A 33 -3.18 4.15 -28.17
C VAL A 33 -3.20 4.25 -29.69
N GLN A 34 -2.15 3.82 -30.35
CA GLN A 34 -2.06 3.77 -31.81
C GLN A 34 -1.92 2.31 -32.24
N THR A 35 -2.98 1.78 -32.85
CA THR A 35 -3.01 0.39 -33.31
C THR A 35 -2.24 0.25 -34.60
N LYS A 36 -1.40 -0.80 -34.64
CA LYS A 36 -0.49 -1.05 -35.75
C LYS A 36 -0.69 -2.44 -36.30
N ASP A 37 -0.34 -2.61 -37.56
CA ASP A 37 -0.31 -3.91 -38.20
C ASP A 37 1.00 -4.68 -37.94
N GLN A 38 1.13 -5.87 -38.52
CA GLN A 38 2.33 -6.70 -38.39
C GLN A 38 3.60 -6.04 -38.96
N TYR A 39 3.46 -5.04 -39.83
CA TYR A 39 4.55 -4.29 -40.44
C TYR A 39 4.90 -3.02 -39.65
N GLY A 40 4.04 -2.62 -38.71
CA GLY A 40 4.21 -1.44 -37.86
C GLY A 40 3.51 -0.19 -38.37
N ASP A 41 2.72 -0.31 -39.45
CA ASP A 41 1.92 0.77 -40.00
C ASP A 41 0.63 0.95 -39.22
N VAL A 42 0.16 2.19 -39.11
CA VAL A 42 -1.09 2.49 -38.38
C VAL A 42 -2.26 1.88 -39.13
N VAL A 43 -3.07 1.11 -38.41
CA VAL A 43 -4.23 0.42 -38.97
C VAL A 43 -5.49 0.77 -38.20
N HIS A 44 -6.56 1.01 -38.95
CA HIS A 44 -7.90 1.19 -38.42
C HIS A 44 -8.72 -0.08 -38.64
N VAL A 45 -9.20 -0.68 -37.55
CA VAL A 45 -10.11 -1.82 -37.59
C VAL A 45 -11.48 -1.37 -37.06
N PRO A 46 -12.54 -1.43 -37.89
CA PRO A 46 -13.89 -1.11 -37.45
C PRO A 46 -14.33 -2.01 -36.29
N ASN A 47 -15.02 -1.44 -35.30
CA ASN A 47 -15.55 -2.15 -34.12
C ASN A 47 -14.51 -2.80 -33.19
N MET A 48 -13.21 -2.55 -33.41
CA MET A 48 -12.16 -3.03 -32.51
C MET A 48 -12.34 -2.44 -31.10
N LYS A 49 -12.28 -3.31 -30.10
CA LYS A 49 -12.48 -2.96 -28.69
C LYS A 49 -11.13 -2.75 -28.01
N VAL A 50 -10.88 -1.51 -27.59
CA VAL A 50 -9.68 -1.13 -26.83
C VAL A 50 -10.07 -0.81 -25.40
N GLU A 51 -9.37 -1.39 -24.44
CA GLU A 51 -9.48 -1.10 -23.00
C GLU A 51 -8.11 -0.69 -22.46
N VAL A 52 -8.07 0.27 -21.53
CA VAL A 52 -6.82 0.71 -20.89
C VAL A 52 -7.03 0.83 -19.39
N LYS A 53 -6.10 0.27 -18.61
CA LYS A 53 -6.10 0.29 -17.14
C LYS A 53 -4.71 0.69 -16.60
N ALA A 54 -4.69 1.50 -15.55
CA ALA A 54 -3.48 1.80 -14.79
C ALA A 54 -3.42 0.92 -13.54
N VAL A 55 -2.36 0.12 -13.40
CA VAL A 55 -2.16 -0.78 -12.26
C VAL A 55 -1.03 -0.22 -11.39
N PRO A 56 -1.28 0.07 -10.10
CA PRO A 56 -0.25 0.64 -9.23
C PRO A 56 0.85 -0.38 -8.93
N VAL A 57 2.09 0.04 -9.12
CA VAL A 57 3.27 -0.79 -8.81
C VAL A 57 3.60 -0.62 -7.34
N SER A 58 3.66 -1.74 -6.62
CA SER A 58 4.23 -1.74 -5.26
C SER A 58 5.74 -1.67 -5.40
N GLN A 59 6.36 -0.57 -4.96
CA GLN A 59 7.81 -0.50 -4.80
C GLN A 59 8.21 -1.48 -3.68
N LYS A 60 8.39 -2.75 -4.03
CA LYS A 60 9.10 -3.67 -3.15
C LYS A 60 10.54 -3.17 -3.10
N LYS A 61 10.94 -2.57 -1.98
CA LYS A 61 12.36 -2.56 -1.62
C LYS A 61 12.80 -4.02 -1.67
N THR A 62 13.81 -4.30 -2.48
CA THR A 62 14.52 -5.58 -2.57
C THR A 62 15.03 -5.95 -1.17
N SER A 63 14.18 -6.62 -0.40
CA SER A 63 14.59 -7.43 0.73
C SER A 63 14.76 -8.82 0.16
N LEU A 64 16.02 -9.24 0.12
CA LEU A 64 16.41 -10.58 -0.30
C LEU A 64 15.65 -11.63 0.51
N GLN A 65 15.40 -12.74 -0.17
CA GLN A 65 14.66 -13.92 0.24
C GLN A 65 14.97 -14.43 1.65
N GLN A 66 13.90 -14.89 2.32
CA GLN A 66 13.69 -16.24 2.88
C GLN A 66 12.72 -16.08 4.07
N GLU A 67 11.68 -16.88 4.27
CA GLU A 67 11.18 -18.07 3.59
C GLU A 67 9.70 -18.22 3.98
N GLN A 68 9.04 -19.12 3.27
CA GLN A 68 7.72 -19.68 3.45
C GLN A 68 7.15 -19.71 4.90
N VAL A 69 5.82 -19.64 5.00
CA VAL A 69 4.96 -20.71 5.57
C VAL A 69 3.68 -20.11 6.21
N LYS A 70 2.57 -20.39 5.50
CA LYS A 70 1.21 -20.77 5.96
C LYS A 70 0.26 -19.72 6.59
N LYS A 71 -0.92 -19.71 5.94
CA LYS A 71 -2.28 -19.33 6.37
C LYS A 71 -2.51 -19.33 7.89
N PRO A 72 -3.27 -18.35 8.45
CA PRO A 72 -3.86 -18.53 9.77
C PRO A 72 -5.05 -19.49 9.65
N GLN A 73 -4.88 -20.71 10.14
CA GLN A 73 -5.96 -21.62 10.40
C GLN A 73 -6.61 -21.23 11.74
N ARG A 74 -7.94 -21.14 11.70
CA ARG A 74 -8.90 -20.94 12.79
C ARG A 74 -8.48 -21.64 14.10
N ILE A 75 -8.50 -20.90 15.22
CA ILE A 75 -8.33 -21.45 16.57
C ILE A 75 -9.71 -21.86 17.11
N PRO A 76 -9.95 -23.12 17.50
CA PRO A 76 -10.98 -23.47 18.46
C PRO A 76 -10.33 -23.78 19.82
N GLY A 77 -10.76 -23.08 20.87
CA GLY A 77 -10.34 -23.36 22.25
C GLY A 77 -9.99 -22.10 23.04
N SER A 78 -11.01 -21.34 23.41
CA SER A 78 -10.90 -20.35 24.50
C SER A 78 -11.03 -21.07 25.84
N PRO A 79 -10.15 -20.85 26.84
CA PRO A 79 -10.49 -21.17 28.21
C PRO A 79 -11.51 -20.16 28.74
N ALA A 80 -12.35 -20.61 29.66
CA ALA A 80 -13.45 -19.84 30.23
C ALA A 80 -12.96 -18.53 30.88
N VAL A 81 -13.67 -17.45 30.56
CA VAL A 81 -13.55 -16.14 31.20
C VAL A 81 -13.99 -16.29 32.66
N ALA A 82 -13.06 -16.12 33.59
CA ALA A 82 -13.40 -15.95 35.00
C ALA A 82 -14.03 -14.56 35.19
N THR A 83 -15.14 -14.54 35.93
CA THR A 83 -16.02 -13.39 36.19
C THR A 83 -15.29 -12.22 36.84
N VAL A 84 -15.52 -11.03 36.28
CA VAL A 84 -14.91 -9.73 36.61
C VAL A 84 -15.65 -9.08 37.79
N PRO A 85 -14.98 -8.59 38.84
CA PRO A 85 -15.51 -7.53 39.69
C PRO A 85 -15.25 -6.16 39.02
N SER A 86 -16.25 -5.30 39.06
CA SER A 86 -16.38 -4.02 38.36
C SER A 86 -15.45 -2.90 38.87
N ASN A 87 -14.15 -3.05 38.70
CA ASN A 87 -13.19 -1.95 38.84
C ASN A 87 -12.06 -2.16 37.83
N THR A 88 -12.33 -1.88 36.54
CA THR A 88 -11.41 -2.20 35.45
C THR A 88 -10.32 -1.14 35.34
N ASP A 89 -9.32 -1.25 36.20
CA ASP A 89 -8.02 -0.65 35.96
C ASP A 89 -7.41 -1.32 34.71
N MET A 90 -7.44 -0.62 33.58
CA MET A 90 -6.92 -1.09 32.30
C MET A 90 -5.40 -0.93 32.17
N THR A 91 -4.70 -0.51 33.24
CA THR A 91 -3.26 -0.22 33.22
C THR A 91 -2.41 -1.38 32.68
N PHE A 92 -2.81 -2.64 32.92
CA PHE A 92 -2.12 -3.84 32.41
C PHE A 92 -2.94 -4.64 31.39
N GLY A 93 -3.84 -3.97 30.64
CA GLY A 93 -4.68 -4.63 29.65
C GLY A 93 -5.72 -5.59 30.24
N GLY A 94 -6.15 -5.35 31.48
CA GLY A 94 -7.10 -6.19 32.21
C GLY A 94 -6.48 -7.38 32.96
N LEU A 95 -5.15 -7.52 32.92
CA LEU A 95 -4.42 -8.46 33.78
C LEU A 95 -4.27 -7.91 35.20
N ALA A 96 -4.04 -8.81 36.16
CA ALA A 96 -3.62 -8.43 37.50
C ALA A 96 -2.31 -7.62 37.44
N SER A 97 -2.04 -6.79 38.45
CA SER A 97 -0.76 -6.07 38.55
C SER A 97 0.43 -7.04 38.55
N PRO A 98 1.51 -6.74 37.81
CA PRO A 98 2.70 -7.60 37.77
C PRO A 98 3.30 -7.76 39.18
N LYS A 99 3.73 -8.98 39.48
CA LYS A 99 4.35 -9.35 40.74
C LYS A 99 5.75 -8.77 40.85
N LEU A 100 5.94 -7.71 41.64
CA LEU A 100 7.22 -6.99 41.76
C LEU A 100 8.24 -7.68 42.69
N ASP A 101 7.82 -8.71 43.41
CA ASP A 101 8.62 -9.49 44.36
C ASP A 101 9.49 -10.57 43.69
N VAL A 102 9.39 -10.72 42.37
CA VAL A 102 10.16 -11.72 41.63
C VAL A 102 11.55 -11.18 41.32
N SER A 103 12.58 -11.86 41.82
CA SER A 103 13.98 -11.57 41.53
C SER A 103 14.27 -11.62 40.03
N TYR A 104 15.07 -10.65 39.58
CA TYR A 104 15.46 -10.53 38.18
C TYR A 104 16.52 -11.57 37.82
N GLU A 105 16.17 -12.50 36.93
CA GLU A 105 17.04 -13.61 36.55
C GLU A 105 17.26 -13.66 35.02
N PRO A 106 18.50 -13.77 34.52
CA PRO A 106 18.79 -13.99 33.12
C PRO A 106 18.17 -15.30 32.59
N MET A 107 17.63 -15.27 31.37
CA MET A 107 17.13 -16.49 30.70
C MET A 107 18.01 -16.90 29.54
N ILE A 108 18.20 -18.21 29.40
CA ILE A 108 18.83 -18.79 28.23
C ILE A 108 17.72 -19.31 27.32
N VAL A 109 17.57 -18.69 26.15
CA VAL A 109 16.62 -19.12 25.12
C VAL A 109 17.42 -19.37 23.85
N LYS A 110 17.39 -20.60 23.33
CA LYS A 110 18.13 -21.00 22.13
C LYS A 110 19.61 -20.59 22.20
N GLU A 111 20.28 -20.99 23.29
CA GLU A 111 21.71 -20.75 23.54
C GLU A 111 22.13 -19.27 23.71
N ALA A 112 21.21 -18.31 23.56
CA ALA A 112 21.46 -16.90 23.84
C ALA A 112 21.00 -16.53 25.27
N ARG A 113 21.87 -15.81 25.99
CA ARG A 113 21.56 -15.27 27.32
C ARG A 113 20.87 -13.92 27.19
N TYR A 114 19.60 -13.87 27.58
CA TYR A 114 18.79 -12.67 27.63
C TYR A 114 18.75 -12.12 29.05
N ILE A 115 19.12 -10.84 29.16
CA ILE A 115 19.03 -10.05 30.39
C ILE A 115 17.97 -8.99 30.10
N ALA A 116 16.70 -9.41 30.02
CA ALA A 116 15.56 -8.51 29.84
C ALA A 116 14.29 -9.02 30.54
N ILE A 117 13.55 -8.11 31.20
CA ILE A 117 12.31 -8.42 31.93
C ILE A 117 11.21 -8.98 31.01
N THR A 118 11.19 -8.55 29.74
CA THR A 118 10.26 -9.03 28.72
C THR A 118 10.48 -10.50 28.34
N MET A 119 11.65 -11.06 28.66
CA MET A 119 11.95 -12.46 28.44
C MET A 119 11.62 -13.32 29.66
N MET A 120 11.26 -12.73 30.81
CA MET A 120 10.91 -13.48 32.01
C MET A 120 9.56 -14.16 31.89
N LYS A 121 9.55 -15.46 32.18
CA LYS A 121 8.38 -16.33 32.07
C LYS A 121 7.18 -15.79 32.85
N VAL A 122 7.40 -15.23 34.04
CA VAL A 122 6.35 -14.63 34.88
C VAL A 122 5.69 -13.40 34.25
N TYR A 123 6.37 -12.73 33.32
CA TYR A 123 5.88 -11.53 32.65
C TYR A 123 5.57 -11.72 31.16
N GLU A 124 5.57 -12.95 30.65
CA GLU A 124 5.43 -13.23 29.21
C GLU A 124 4.11 -12.73 28.60
N ASN A 125 3.08 -12.65 29.44
CA ASN A 125 1.74 -12.22 29.05
C ASN A 125 1.49 -10.73 29.33
N TYR A 126 2.46 -10.02 29.92
CA TYR A 126 2.38 -8.58 30.12
C TYR A 126 2.89 -7.87 28.88
N SER A 127 2.05 -6.99 28.32
CA SER A 127 2.48 -6.09 27.25
C SER A 127 3.26 -4.93 27.86
N PHE A 128 4.59 -4.99 27.75
CA PHE A 128 5.45 -3.86 28.11
C PHE A 128 5.43 -2.82 26.98
N GLU A 129 4.59 -1.80 27.14
CA GLU A 129 4.66 -0.46 26.54
C GLU A 129 5.37 -0.34 25.18
N GLU A 130 4.78 -0.95 24.15
CA GLU A 130 5.26 -0.81 22.77
C GLU A 130 4.14 -0.32 21.85
N LEU A 131 4.37 0.81 21.16
CA LEU A 131 3.51 1.26 20.09
C LEU A 131 4.11 0.77 18.77
N ARG A 132 3.37 -0.10 18.07
CA ARG A 132 3.78 -0.60 16.76
C ARG A 132 3.17 0.28 15.69
N PHE A 133 4.02 1.04 14.98
CA PHE A 133 3.59 1.77 13.80
C PHE A 133 3.38 0.77 12.66
N ALA A 134 2.14 0.32 12.48
CA ALA A 134 1.73 -0.44 11.31
C ALA A 134 0.90 0.50 10.42
N SER A 135 1.54 1.11 9.43
CA SER A 135 0.84 1.73 8.30
C SER A 135 0.90 0.76 7.13
N PRO A 136 0.03 -0.28 7.06
CA PRO A 136 -0.03 -1.09 5.86
C PRO A 136 -0.31 -0.14 4.70
N THR A 137 0.62 -0.01 3.76
CA THR A 137 0.42 0.84 2.58
C THR A 137 -0.86 0.37 1.93
N PRO A 138 -1.92 1.20 1.86
CA PRO A 138 -3.17 0.79 1.27
C PRO A 138 -2.89 0.25 -0.14
N LYS A 139 -3.36 -0.96 -0.44
CA LYS A 139 -3.29 -1.47 -1.81
C LYS A 139 -4.11 -0.54 -2.68
N ARG A 140 -3.43 0.29 -3.46
CA ARG A 140 -4.07 1.19 -4.43
C ARG A 140 -4.84 0.30 -5.43
N PRO A 141 -6.12 0.60 -5.75
CA PRO A 141 -6.86 -0.15 -6.75
C PRO A 141 -6.33 0.14 -8.15
N SER A 142 -6.58 -0.77 -9.09
CA SER A 142 -6.40 -0.49 -10.52
C SER A 142 -7.44 0.53 -11.00
N GLU A 143 -7.05 1.41 -11.91
CA GLU A 143 -7.87 2.52 -12.41
C GLU A 143 -8.18 2.30 -13.90
N ASN A 144 -9.45 2.13 -14.27
CA ASN A 144 -9.86 2.00 -15.67
C ASN A 144 -10.01 3.38 -16.33
N MET A 145 -9.69 3.47 -17.61
CA MET A 145 -9.71 4.72 -18.39
C MET A 145 -10.94 4.81 -19.30
N LEU A 146 -11.38 6.04 -19.59
CA LEU A 146 -12.45 6.30 -20.55
C LEU A 146 -11.88 6.39 -21.96
N ILE A 147 -12.30 5.48 -22.83
CA ILE A 147 -11.80 5.36 -24.20
C ILE A 147 -12.67 6.16 -25.18
N ARG A 148 -12.04 6.95 -26.03
CA ARG A 148 -12.64 7.62 -27.19
C ARG A 148 -11.95 7.14 -28.46
N VAL A 149 -12.71 6.62 -29.41
CA VAL A 149 -12.21 6.20 -30.73
C VAL A 149 -12.12 7.40 -31.65
N ASN A 150 -11.02 7.54 -32.41
CA ASN A 150 -10.83 8.65 -33.36
C ASN A 150 -11.09 8.26 -34.82
N ASN A 151 -11.35 6.98 -35.12
CA ASN A 151 -11.63 6.43 -36.46
C ASN A 151 -10.46 6.55 -37.47
N ASP A 152 -9.24 6.66 -36.99
CA ASP A 152 -8.01 6.77 -37.80
C ASP A 152 -6.93 5.74 -37.37
N GLY A 153 -7.30 4.75 -36.56
CA GLY A 153 -6.36 3.82 -35.93
C GLY A 153 -5.80 4.31 -34.59
N THR A 154 -6.30 5.43 -34.06
CA THR A 154 -5.94 5.93 -32.73
C THR A 154 -7.13 5.97 -31.76
N TYR A 155 -6.81 5.80 -30.48
CA TYR A 155 -7.76 5.78 -29.36
C TYR A 155 -7.23 6.67 -28.23
N CYS A 156 -8.07 7.57 -27.73
CA CYS A 156 -7.76 8.43 -26.60
C CYS A 156 -8.28 7.81 -25.30
N ALA A 157 -7.37 7.41 -24.42
CA ALA A 157 -7.67 6.95 -23.07
C ALA A 157 -7.53 8.11 -22.08
N ASN A 158 -8.65 8.58 -21.55
CA ASN A 158 -8.68 9.68 -20.57
C ASN A 158 -8.53 9.11 -19.16
N TRP A 159 -7.57 9.64 -18.41
CA TRP A 159 -7.24 9.20 -17.07
C TRP A 159 -7.04 10.38 -16.13
N THR A 160 -7.65 10.32 -14.95
CA THR A 160 -7.39 11.25 -13.85
C THR A 160 -6.83 10.43 -12.68
N PRO A 161 -5.50 10.40 -12.48
CA PRO A 161 -4.89 9.54 -11.47
C PRO A 161 -5.42 9.83 -10.06
N GLY A 162 -5.85 8.79 -9.35
CA GLY A 162 -6.42 8.94 -8.00
C GLY A 162 -5.39 9.14 -6.89
N ALA A 163 -4.13 8.77 -7.12
CA ALA A 163 -3.05 8.85 -6.15
C ALA A 163 -1.67 9.02 -6.82
N ILE A 164 -0.71 9.58 -6.08
CA ILE A 164 0.70 9.62 -6.49
C ILE A 164 1.33 8.22 -6.51
N GLY A 165 2.41 8.06 -7.27
CA GLY A 165 3.24 6.85 -7.27
C GLY A 165 3.47 6.25 -8.66
N LEU A 166 4.11 5.09 -8.70
CA LEU A 166 4.39 4.35 -9.93
C LEU A 166 3.17 3.51 -10.33
N TYR A 167 2.85 3.51 -11.62
CA TYR A 167 1.80 2.72 -12.24
C TYR A 167 2.33 2.08 -13.53
N THR A 168 1.84 0.90 -13.86
CA THR A 168 2.00 0.27 -15.18
C THR A 168 0.70 0.45 -15.96
N ILE A 169 0.79 0.95 -17.18
CA ILE A 169 -0.35 1.08 -18.09
C ILE A 169 -0.48 -0.21 -18.89
N HIS A 170 -1.62 -0.86 -18.76
CA HIS A 170 -1.99 -2.05 -19.52
C HIS A 170 -3.04 -1.68 -20.54
N VAL A 171 -2.93 -2.25 -21.74
CA VAL A 171 -3.91 -2.12 -22.81
C VAL A 171 -4.39 -3.51 -23.17
N THR A 172 -5.67 -3.63 -23.51
CA THR A 172 -6.30 -4.87 -23.97
C THR A 172 -7.03 -4.57 -25.26
N ILE A 173 -6.73 -5.34 -26.31
CA ILE A 173 -7.34 -5.22 -27.65
C ILE A 173 -8.10 -6.51 -27.91
N ASP A 174 -9.42 -6.42 -28.07
CA ASP A 174 -10.31 -7.57 -28.30
C ASP A 174 -10.10 -8.74 -27.32
N GLY A 175 -9.78 -8.41 -26.06
CA GLY A 175 -9.53 -9.38 -24.98
C GLY A 175 -8.09 -9.88 -24.88
N ILE A 176 -7.20 -9.47 -25.79
CA ILE A 176 -5.77 -9.78 -25.76
C ILE A 176 -5.05 -8.68 -24.99
N GLU A 177 -4.49 -9.02 -23.82
CA GLU A 177 -3.64 -8.09 -23.07
C GLU A 177 -2.31 -7.92 -23.79
N ILE A 178 -1.97 -6.68 -24.11
CA ILE A 178 -0.70 -6.36 -24.75
C ILE A 178 0.34 -6.12 -23.65
N ASP A 179 1.54 -6.65 -23.83
CA ASP A 179 2.66 -6.38 -22.93
C ASP A 179 3.32 -5.05 -23.30
N ALA A 180 2.57 -3.95 -23.20
CA ALA A 180 3.11 -2.62 -23.47
C ALA A 180 4.05 -2.14 -22.33
N GLY A 181 4.01 -2.79 -21.16
CA GLY A 181 4.96 -2.60 -20.06
C GLY A 181 5.20 -1.15 -19.62
N LEU A 182 4.27 -0.23 -19.91
CA LEU A 182 4.58 1.18 -19.84
C LEU A 182 4.45 1.68 -18.40
N GLU A 183 5.60 1.83 -17.75
CA GLU A 183 5.67 2.44 -16.43
C GLU A 183 5.58 3.97 -16.51
N VAL A 184 4.76 4.54 -15.63
CA VAL A 184 4.52 5.97 -15.49
C VAL A 184 4.56 6.38 -14.02
N LYS A 185 5.19 7.52 -13.74
CA LYS A 185 5.29 8.08 -12.39
C LYS A 185 4.30 9.24 -12.26
N VAL A 186 3.27 9.05 -11.44
CA VAL A 186 2.33 10.11 -11.06
C VAL A 186 2.99 10.96 -9.98
N LYS A 187 3.22 12.24 -10.28
CA LYS A 187 3.83 13.21 -9.35
C LYS A 187 2.75 13.95 -8.54
N ASP A 188 3.16 14.64 -7.48
CA ASP A 188 2.28 15.50 -6.67
C ASP A 188 1.64 16.61 -7.51
N PRO A 189 0.39 17.00 -7.24
CA PRO A 189 -0.24 18.13 -7.90
C PRO A 189 0.55 19.42 -7.63
N PRO A 190 0.60 20.37 -8.59
CA PRO A 190 1.23 21.66 -8.36
C PRO A 190 0.55 22.38 -7.18
N LYS A 191 1.35 22.87 -6.23
CA LYS A 191 0.82 23.60 -5.07
C LYS A 191 0.10 24.87 -5.53
N GLY A 192 -1.17 25.00 -5.17
CA GLY A 192 -1.97 26.21 -5.45
C GLY A 192 -2.61 26.30 -6.85
N MET A 193 -2.52 25.25 -7.68
CA MET A 193 -3.21 25.23 -8.99
C MET A 193 -4.42 24.30 -8.98
N ILE A 194 -5.50 24.73 -9.64
CA ILE A 194 -6.72 23.94 -9.83
C ILE A 194 -6.57 23.14 -11.16
N PRO A 195 -6.94 21.85 -11.19
CA PRO A 195 -6.91 21.08 -12.43
C PRO A 195 -7.80 21.67 -13.54
N PRO A 196 -7.41 21.58 -14.82
CA PRO A 196 -8.23 22.00 -15.94
C PRO A 196 -9.54 21.19 -15.99
N GLY A 197 -10.68 21.87 -16.15
CA GLY A 197 -11.99 21.22 -16.30
C GLY A 197 -12.72 20.85 -15.01
N THR A 198 -12.19 21.24 -13.84
CA THR A 198 -12.87 20.99 -12.56
C THR A 198 -14.05 21.95 -12.39
N GLN A 199 -15.29 21.48 -12.58
CA GLN A 199 -16.43 22.07 -11.86
C GLN A 199 -16.17 21.83 -10.37
N LEU A 200 -16.48 22.79 -9.51
CA LEU A 200 -16.23 22.78 -8.06
C LEU A 200 -16.81 21.53 -7.37
N VAL A 201 -16.13 20.40 -7.47
CA VAL A 201 -16.40 19.22 -6.65
C VAL A 201 -15.80 19.53 -5.30
N LYS A 202 -16.66 19.51 -4.28
CA LYS A 202 -16.32 19.79 -2.88
C LYS A 202 -15.00 19.10 -2.53
N PRO A 203 -14.07 19.79 -1.83
CA PRO A 203 -12.81 19.20 -1.44
C PRO A 203 -13.08 17.87 -0.74
N LYS A 204 -12.41 16.80 -1.20
CA LYS A 204 -12.31 15.55 -0.45
C LYS A 204 -11.90 15.93 0.96
N THR A 205 -12.70 15.52 1.93
CA THR A 205 -12.54 15.83 3.36
C THR A 205 -11.07 15.73 3.71
N GLU A 206 -10.51 16.84 4.19
CA GLU A 206 -9.18 16.88 4.78
C GLU A 206 -9.06 15.67 5.73
N PRO A 207 -7.99 14.87 5.65
CA PRO A 207 -7.82 13.75 6.58
C PRO A 207 -8.03 14.30 7.99
N GLN A 208 -9.01 13.75 8.71
CA GLN A 208 -9.36 14.20 10.06
C GLN A 208 -8.06 14.40 10.83
N PRO A 209 -7.89 15.52 11.57
CA PRO A 209 -6.68 15.76 12.32
C PRO A 209 -6.42 14.52 13.19
N ASN A 210 -5.26 13.89 12.98
CA ASN A 210 -4.89 12.71 13.75
C ASN A 210 -5.08 13.07 15.22
N LYS A 211 -5.96 12.32 15.91
CA LYS A 211 -6.25 12.59 17.32
C LYS A 211 -4.95 12.48 18.09
N VAL A 212 -4.43 13.61 18.59
CA VAL A 212 -3.25 13.64 19.43
C VAL A 212 -3.53 12.81 20.68
N ARG A 213 -2.72 11.77 20.91
CA ARG A 213 -2.85 10.90 22.09
C ARG A 213 -1.69 11.18 23.05
N LYS A 214 -2.00 11.33 24.33
CA LYS A 214 -1.01 11.48 25.39
C LYS A 214 -0.71 10.12 26.01
N PHE A 215 0.57 9.77 26.12
CA PHE A 215 0.99 8.57 26.84
C PHE A 215 0.98 8.84 28.35
N VAL A 216 0.09 8.16 29.07
CA VAL A 216 -0.07 8.29 30.53
C VAL A 216 0.23 6.95 31.17
N ALA A 217 1.29 6.88 31.98
CA ALA A 217 1.71 5.70 32.70
C ALA A 217 2.43 6.12 34.00
N LYS A 218 2.52 5.21 34.97
CA LYS A 218 3.35 5.36 36.18
C LYS A 218 4.51 4.38 36.10
N ASP A 219 5.68 4.78 36.58
CA ASP A 219 6.90 3.94 36.62
C ASP A 219 7.34 3.39 35.26
N SER A 220 7.19 4.21 34.21
CA SER A 220 7.53 3.88 32.83
C SER A 220 8.78 4.61 32.35
N ALA A 221 9.63 3.91 31.58
CA ALA A 221 10.77 4.50 30.87
C ALA A 221 10.37 5.27 29.59
N GLY A 222 9.08 5.21 29.22
CA GLY A 222 8.52 5.73 28.00
C GLY A 222 8.15 4.62 27.01
N LEU A 223 7.16 4.92 26.18
CA LEU A 223 6.61 4.06 25.15
C LEU A 223 7.58 3.98 23.96
N ARG A 224 8.11 2.79 23.66
CA ARG A 224 9.08 2.60 22.57
C ARG A 224 8.40 2.62 21.21
N ILE A 225 9.06 3.23 20.23
CA ILE A 225 8.67 3.26 18.82
C ILE A 225 9.67 2.43 18.04
N ARG A 226 9.19 1.45 17.27
CA ARG A 226 10.01 0.61 16.41
C ARG A 226 9.70 0.83 14.93
N SER A 227 10.67 0.51 14.07
CA SER A 227 10.55 0.66 12.62
C SER A 227 9.58 -0.33 11.97
N HIS A 228 9.35 -1.50 12.59
CA HIS A 228 8.46 -2.54 12.06
C HIS A 228 7.61 -3.19 13.17
N PRO A 229 6.52 -3.91 12.83
CA PRO A 229 5.68 -4.61 13.81
C PRO A 229 6.34 -5.81 14.54
N SER A 230 7.66 -5.99 14.39
CA SER A 230 8.44 -7.07 15.00
C SER A 230 9.19 -6.58 16.24
N LEU A 231 9.20 -7.37 17.32
CA LEU A 231 9.98 -7.11 18.54
C LEU A 231 11.50 -7.09 18.29
N GLN A 232 11.97 -7.63 17.17
CA GLN A 232 13.38 -7.63 16.78
C GLN A 232 13.78 -6.41 15.95
N SER A 233 12.82 -5.54 15.58
CA SER A 233 13.11 -4.39 14.74
C SER A 233 13.74 -3.23 15.52
N GLU A 234 14.51 -2.40 14.82
CA GLU A 234 15.21 -1.26 15.41
C GLU A 234 14.25 -0.32 16.15
N GLN A 235 14.65 0.09 17.36
CA GLN A 235 13.98 1.13 18.11
C GLN A 235 14.39 2.50 17.55
N ILE A 236 13.42 3.20 16.97
CA ILE A 236 13.63 4.49 16.31
C ILE A 236 13.23 5.69 17.18
N GLY A 237 12.63 5.45 18.35
CA GLY A 237 12.25 6.52 19.27
C GLY A 237 11.61 6.02 20.57
N ILE A 238 11.35 6.97 21.48
CA ILE A 238 10.64 6.76 22.74
C ILE A 238 9.72 7.95 22.99
N VAL A 239 8.44 7.71 23.27
CA VAL A 239 7.52 8.72 23.79
C VAL A 239 7.59 8.70 25.32
N LYS A 240 8.07 9.78 25.91
CA LYS A 240 8.17 9.92 27.37
C LYS A 240 6.79 9.88 28.03
N VAL A 241 6.75 9.56 29.31
CA VAL A 241 5.54 9.71 30.13
C VAL A 241 5.06 11.16 30.02
N ASN A 242 3.77 11.33 29.79
CA ASN A 242 3.10 12.61 29.45
C ASN A 242 3.43 13.18 28.07
N GLY A 243 4.22 12.50 27.25
CA GLY A 243 4.48 12.86 25.85
C GLY A 243 3.28 12.59 24.95
N THR A 244 3.26 13.23 23.78
CA THR A 244 2.16 13.18 22.82
C THR A 244 2.55 12.50 21.51
N ILE A 245 1.59 11.80 20.89
CA ILE A 245 1.72 11.11 19.61
C ILE A 245 0.65 11.64 18.67
N THR A 246 1.04 11.96 17.43
CA THR A 246 0.18 12.45 16.34
C THR A 246 0.20 11.47 15.18
#